data_AF-A0A550BXL7-F1
#
_entry.id   AF-A0A550BXL7-F1
#
_cell.length_a   1.000
_cell.length_b   1.000
_cell.length_c   1.000
_cell.angle_alpha   90.00
_cell.angle_beta   90.00
_cell.angle_gamma   90.00
#
_symmetry.space_group_name_H-M   'P 1'
#
loop_
_entity.id
_entity.type
_entity.pdbx_description
1 polymer ?
#
loop_
_entity_poly.entity_id
_entity_poly.type
_entity_poly.pdbx_seq_one_letter_code
_entity_poly.pdbx_strand_id
1 'polypeptide(L)'
;MNVHDDRADDAQNHKKKRACDYCKAKRVICHPQPDAKPCPRCLEKGIQCTTTIHPRKARGTGAKALANKARQEAASESSSSSSPGPAPNGCHSLVLPSVASTHKLIPGNLIQDALEIIALSMPSPTPLVPLLSYKDQMTSCGWDFRSHAPQKRILTLCILAAASLVSVEPSYVGYDPSGDRFSAAHLKWDAVSSAPLGSLQMSELGARRKLLSARLHGEAVRQAHQDGITSFASIENATSCFLLNVLDVTYTPNSTHPWAAAAVWQLRTLSELGVIEAVCQLPDVSSRDTSCLQWRGFLSLLAVYAMNAGKSLPFSTYDELLICGPSPASLDQMFSQAEHIPVVQLVCSCKTSTSSAPRLSRDVVAR
;
A
#
# COMPACT_ATOMS: atom_id res chain seq x y z
N MET A 1 -53.07 53.81 2.87
CA MET A 1 -51.71 53.53 2.37
C MET A 1 -50.73 53.88 3.47
N ASN A 2 -50.30 52.89 4.24
CA ASN A 2 -49.14 52.95 5.11
C ASN A 2 -48.54 51.55 5.07
N VAL A 3 -47.36 51.46 4.47
CA VAL A 3 -46.53 50.27 4.41
C VAL A 3 -45.71 50.29 5.69
N HIS A 4 -45.86 49.27 6.53
CA HIS A 4 -44.83 48.94 7.51
C HIS A 4 -44.30 47.54 7.20
N ASP A 5 -43.00 47.57 6.96
CA ASP A 5 -42.08 46.52 6.58
C ASP A 5 -41.51 45.95 7.90
N ASP A 6 -41.96 44.76 8.30
CA ASP A 6 -41.36 44.01 9.40
C ASP A 6 -40.60 42.82 8.81
N ARG A 7 -39.43 43.14 8.27
CA ARG A 7 -38.47 42.19 7.73
C ARG A 7 -37.15 42.31 8.48
N ALA A 8 -37.10 41.81 9.71
CA ALA A 8 -35.87 41.37 10.36
C ALA A 8 -36.16 40.38 11.49
N ASP A 9 -35.20 39.45 11.68
CA ASP A 9 -35.05 38.51 12.80
C ASP A 9 -35.81 37.18 12.74
N ASP A 10 -35.24 36.23 11.96
CA ASP A 10 -34.89 34.90 12.50
C ASP A 10 -34.02 34.10 11.51
N ALA A 11 -32.81 34.59 11.25
CA ALA A 11 -31.75 33.79 10.64
C ALA A 11 -30.88 33.12 11.73
N GLN A 12 -31.51 32.49 12.72
CA GLN A 12 -30.80 31.64 13.67
C GLN A 12 -30.41 30.32 13.00
N ASN A 13 -29.18 30.30 12.48
CA ASN A 13 -28.30 29.17 12.20
C ASN A 13 -28.84 27.78 12.66
N HIS A 14 -29.77 27.19 11.89
CA HIS A 14 -30.31 25.86 12.15
C HIS A 14 -29.24 24.80 11.87
N LYS A 15 -28.37 24.53 12.85
CA LYS A 15 -27.55 23.31 12.88
C LYS A 15 -28.50 22.13 12.79
N LYS A 16 -28.49 21.42 11.66
CA LYS A 16 -29.35 20.25 11.40
C LYS A 16 -29.30 19.29 12.60
N LYS A 17 -30.44 19.16 13.30
CA LYS A 17 -30.60 18.26 14.45
C LYS A 17 -30.40 16.80 13.99
N ARG A 18 -29.88 15.94 14.87
CA ARG A 18 -29.59 14.53 14.52
C ARG A 18 -30.88 13.74 14.29
N ALA A 19 -30.80 12.72 13.45
CA ALA A 19 -31.83 11.70 13.37
C ALA A 19 -31.85 10.84 14.65
N CYS A 20 -33.05 10.40 15.08
CA CYS A 20 -33.20 9.45 16.18
C CYS A 20 -32.68 8.06 15.81
N ASP A 21 -32.45 7.21 16.82
CA ASP A 21 -31.83 5.89 16.63
C ASP A 21 -32.68 4.99 15.72
N TYR A 22 -34.01 5.04 15.87
CA TYR A 22 -34.94 4.28 15.02
C TYR A 22 -34.87 4.69 13.55
N CYS A 23 -34.99 5.99 13.24
CA CYS A 23 -34.94 6.48 11.85
C CYS A 23 -33.56 6.22 11.22
N LYS A 24 -32.50 6.31 12.03
CA LYS A 24 -31.13 5.99 11.60
C LYS A 24 -30.97 4.50 11.28
N ALA A 25 -31.45 3.60 12.12
CA ALA A 25 -31.41 2.15 11.90
C ALA A 25 -32.18 1.75 10.64
N LYS A 26 -33.32 2.38 10.38
CA LYS A 26 -34.14 2.16 9.18
C LYS A 26 -33.65 2.93 7.94
N ARG A 27 -32.58 3.74 8.07
CA ARG A 27 -32.02 4.58 6.99
C ARG A 27 -33.05 5.51 6.35
N VAL A 28 -33.97 6.05 7.14
CA VAL A 28 -35.02 6.98 6.68
C VAL A 28 -34.79 8.40 7.21
N ILE A 29 -35.37 9.39 6.52
CA ILE A 29 -35.30 10.79 6.95
C ILE A 29 -36.04 10.96 8.27
N CYS A 30 -35.36 11.57 9.24
CA CYS A 30 -35.92 11.93 10.53
C CYS A 30 -36.33 13.41 10.55
N HIS A 31 -37.43 13.73 11.20
CA HIS A 31 -37.91 15.10 11.45
C HIS A 31 -37.87 15.38 12.96
N PRO A 32 -36.71 15.76 13.52
CA PRO A 32 -36.54 15.95 14.96
C PRO A 32 -37.37 17.15 15.45
N GLN A 33 -38.13 16.95 16.52
CA GLN A 33 -38.92 18.01 17.14
C GLN A 33 -38.11 18.75 18.22
N PRO A 34 -38.39 20.03 18.49
CA PRO A 34 -37.91 20.70 19.69
C PRO A 34 -38.49 20.05 20.98
N ASP A 35 -37.89 20.37 22.13
CA ASP A 35 -38.39 20.00 23.47
C ASP A 35 -38.51 18.49 23.76
N ALA A 36 -37.58 17.69 23.23
CA ALA A 36 -37.50 16.24 23.46
C ALA A 36 -38.76 15.44 23.07
N LYS A 37 -39.65 16.02 22.26
CA LYS A 37 -40.81 15.30 21.73
C LYS A 37 -40.39 14.23 20.72
N PRO A 38 -41.08 13.07 20.66
CA PRO A 38 -40.81 12.04 19.68
C PRO A 38 -41.01 12.57 18.26
N CYS A 39 -40.20 12.10 17.30
CA CYS A 39 -40.41 12.50 15.91
C CYS A 39 -41.72 11.92 15.36
N PRO A 40 -42.38 12.57 14.39
CA PRO A 40 -43.68 12.13 13.87
C PRO A 40 -43.69 10.66 13.43
N ARG A 41 -42.59 10.19 12.85
CA ARG A 41 -42.45 8.81 12.37
C ARG A 41 -42.36 7.78 13.49
N CYS A 42 -41.70 8.12 14.61
CA CYS A 42 -41.68 7.25 15.78
C CYS A 42 -43.05 7.27 16.48
N LEU A 43 -43.70 8.43 16.53
CA LEU A 43 -45.04 8.60 17.11
C LEU A 43 -46.08 7.76 16.36
N GLU A 44 -46.13 7.84 15.03
CA GLU A 44 -47.03 7.04 14.18
C GLU A 44 -46.83 5.53 14.33
N LYS A 45 -45.60 5.09 14.61
CA LYS A 45 -45.27 3.67 14.78
C LYS A 45 -45.43 3.18 16.22
N GLY A 46 -45.77 4.06 17.16
CA GLY A 46 -45.85 3.72 18.58
C GLY A 46 -44.50 3.28 19.18
N ILE A 47 -43.38 3.74 18.61
CA ILE A 47 -42.04 3.35 19.03
C ILE A 47 -41.41 4.49 19.83
N GLN A 48 -40.74 4.15 20.93
CA GLN A 48 -40.04 5.13 21.76
C GLN A 48 -38.91 5.80 20.97
N CYS A 49 -38.98 7.13 20.86
CA CYS A 49 -38.00 7.91 20.11
C CYS A 49 -36.78 8.25 20.99
N THR A 50 -35.72 7.45 20.93
CA THR A 50 -34.46 7.74 21.61
C THR A 50 -33.49 8.49 20.68
N THR A 51 -32.85 9.53 21.22
CA THR A 51 -31.79 10.27 20.52
C THR A 51 -30.53 10.22 21.37
N THR A 52 -29.66 9.22 21.14
CA THR A 52 -28.41 9.11 21.92
C THR A 52 -27.44 10.23 21.51
N ILE A 53 -27.19 11.19 22.42
CA ILE A 53 -26.26 12.30 22.19
C ILE A 53 -24.83 11.80 22.39
N HIS A 54 -24.24 11.16 21.37
CA HIS A 54 -22.79 10.94 21.36
C HIS A 54 -22.07 12.20 20.86
N PRO A 55 -21.12 12.79 21.61
CA PRO A 55 -20.34 13.94 21.15
C PRO A 55 -19.63 13.60 19.83
N ARG A 56 -19.68 14.54 18.86
CA ARG A 56 -18.90 14.40 17.62
C ARG A 56 -17.43 14.61 17.98
N LYS A 57 -16.54 13.67 17.64
CA LYS A 57 -15.13 14.01 17.43
C LYS A 57 -15.07 15.09 16.34
N ALA A 58 -14.28 16.14 16.56
CA ALA A 58 -14.14 17.24 15.62
C ALA A 58 -13.72 16.67 14.25
N ARG A 59 -14.57 16.86 13.24
CA ARG A 59 -14.21 16.54 11.85
C ARG A 59 -13.25 17.65 11.39
N GLY A 60 -12.03 17.27 11.04
CA GLY A 60 -11.07 18.18 10.42
C GLY A 60 -11.69 18.92 9.24
N THR A 61 -11.24 20.14 9.02
CA THR A 61 -11.61 21.03 7.91
C THR A 61 -11.54 20.27 6.58
N GLY A 62 -12.71 19.95 6.01
CA GLY A 62 -12.80 19.12 4.81
C GLY A 62 -12.10 19.77 3.61
N ALA A 63 -11.62 18.95 2.68
CA ALA A 63 -10.84 19.32 1.50
C ALA A 63 -11.40 20.52 0.69
N LYS A 64 -12.71 20.76 0.74
CA LYS A 64 -13.36 21.94 0.12
C LYS A 64 -12.94 23.28 0.75
N ALA A 65 -12.71 23.32 2.06
CA ALA A 65 -12.27 24.54 2.75
C ALA A 65 -10.78 24.85 2.45
N LEU A 66 -9.95 23.81 2.34
CA LEU A 66 -8.55 23.93 1.92
C LEU A 66 -8.42 24.37 0.45
N ALA A 67 -9.27 23.84 -0.45
CA ALA A 67 -9.28 24.22 -1.85
C ALA A 67 -9.71 25.68 -2.09
N ASN A 68 -10.66 26.19 -1.31
CA ASN A 68 -11.08 27.59 -1.39
C ASN A 68 -10.01 28.55 -0.84
N LYS A 69 -9.26 28.14 0.19
CA LYS A 69 -8.17 28.94 0.75
C LYS A 69 -6.98 29.04 -0.22
N ALA A 70 -6.60 27.92 -0.85
CA ALA A 70 -5.56 27.88 -1.87
C ALA A 70 -5.90 28.73 -3.12
N ARG A 71 -7.18 28.82 -3.49
CA ARG A 71 -7.62 29.69 -4.60
C ARG A 71 -7.55 31.19 -4.29
N GLN A 72 -7.73 31.58 -3.03
CA GLN A 72 -7.60 32.98 -2.60
C GLN A 72 -6.13 33.41 -2.51
N GLU A 73 -5.25 32.50 -2.08
CA GLU A 73 -3.80 32.73 -2.03
C GLU A 73 -3.20 32.89 -3.44
N ALA A 74 -3.61 32.04 -4.40
CA ALA A 74 -3.14 32.13 -5.79
C ALA A 74 -3.60 33.40 -6.56
N ALA A 75 -4.70 34.02 -6.15
CA ALA A 75 -5.17 35.27 -6.76
C ALA A 75 -4.35 36.50 -6.31
N SER A 76 -3.66 36.40 -5.17
CA SER A 76 -2.96 37.53 -4.53
C SER A 76 -1.49 37.65 -4.97
N GLU A 77 -0.93 36.64 -5.64
CA GLU A 77 0.49 36.60 -6.06
C GLU A 77 0.74 37.07 -7.51
N SER A 78 -0.29 37.52 -8.23
CA SER A 78 -0.18 37.89 -9.65
C SER A 78 0.18 39.36 -9.93
N SER A 79 0.60 40.12 -8.92
CA SER A 79 0.89 41.56 -9.05
C SER A 79 2.21 41.99 -8.39
N SER A 80 3.33 41.40 -8.81
CA SER A 80 4.65 42.04 -8.61
C SER A 80 5.61 41.65 -9.73
N SER A 81 5.68 42.54 -10.73
CA SER A 81 6.68 42.56 -11.80
C SER A 81 7.99 43.21 -11.31
N SER A 82 9.12 42.53 -11.48
CA SER A 82 10.44 43.16 -11.44
C SER A 82 11.47 42.40 -12.27
N SER A 83 12.22 43.16 -13.05
CA SER A 83 13.12 42.84 -14.16
C SER A 83 14.34 41.95 -13.80
N PRO A 84 14.98 41.27 -14.79
CA PRO A 84 16.14 40.43 -14.55
C PRO A 84 17.45 41.23 -14.61
N GLY A 85 18.26 41.13 -13.56
CA GLY A 85 19.68 41.53 -13.56
C GLY A 85 20.59 40.35 -13.92
N PRO A 86 21.76 40.58 -14.54
CA PRO A 86 22.66 39.51 -14.97
C PRO A 86 23.63 39.11 -13.85
N ALA A 87 23.68 37.82 -13.49
CA ALA A 87 24.74 37.19 -12.72
C ALA A 87 24.73 35.67 -12.96
N PRO A 88 25.78 34.92 -12.57
CA PRO A 88 26.83 34.42 -13.43
C PRO A 88 26.63 32.95 -13.84
N ASN A 89 27.26 32.58 -14.95
CA ASN A 89 27.44 31.22 -15.44
C ASN A 89 27.89 30.25 -14.33
N GLY A 90 27.18 29.14 -14.18
CA GLY A 90 27.67 27.98 -13.42
C GLY A 90 26.68 27.39 -12.42
N CYS A 91 25.42 27.16 -12.82
CA CYS A 91 24.58 26.20 -12.10
C CYS A 91 24.02 25.23 -13.14
N HIS A 92 24.62 24.04 -13.20
CA HIS A 92 24.05 22.90 -13.91
C HIS A 92 22.71 22.57 -13.25
N SER A 93 21.63 23.17 -13.76
CA SER A 93 20.28 22.74 -13.44
C SER A 93 20.17 21.29 -13.89
N LEU A 94 20.19 20.38 -12.92
CA LEU A 94 19.98 18.94 -13.13
C LEU A 94 18.52 18.74 -13.54
N VAL A 95 18.25 18.98 -14.82
CA VAL A 95 16.97 18.69 -15.47
C VAL A 95 16.78 17.18 -15.40
N LEU A 96 15.96 16.70 -14.46
CA LEU A 96 15.45 15.34 -14.54
C LEU A 96 14.77 15.20 -15.90
N PRO A 97 15.15 14.22 -16.74
CA PRO A 97 14.39 13.92 -17.93
C PRO A 97 12.94 13.71 -17.52
N SER A 98 12.03 14.44 -18.14
CA SER A 98 10.60 14.37 -17.87
C SER A 98 10.03 13.04 -18.39
N VAL A 99 10.39 11.92 -17.75
CA VAL A 99 9.60 10.67 -17.76
C VAL A 99 8.20 10.93 -17.18
N ALA A 100 8.02 12.11 -16.60
CA ALA A 100 7.04 12.46 -15.59
C ALA A 100 5.74 13.09 -16.13
N SER A 101 5.57 13.29 -17.44
CA SER A 101 4.36 13.92 -18.00
C SER A 101 3.46 13.03 -18.85
N THR A 102 3.91 11.84 -19.27
CA THR A 102 3.03 10.89 -19.96
C THR A 102 3.43 9.45 -19.67
N HIS A 103 2.52 8.67 -19.06
CA HIS A 103 2.57 7.19 -19.03
C HIS A 103 2.76 6.55 -20.42
N LYS A 104 2.72 7.35 -21.49
CA LYS A 104 2.97 6.95 -22.88
C LYS A 104 4.44 6.62 -23.20
N LEU A 105 5.40 6.96 -22.34
CA LEU A 105 6.83 6.67 -22.59
C LEU A 105 7.56 6.14 -21.34
N ILE A 106 7.06 5.08 -20.69
CA ILE A 106 7.91 4.33 -19.76
C ILE A 106 8.88 3.48 -20.60
N PRO A 107 10.20 3.73 -20.54
CA PRO A 107 11.17 2.99 -21.34
C PRO A 107 11.28 1.53 -20.89
N GLY A 108 11.46 0.59 -21.83
CA GLY A 108 11.58 -0.83 -21.51
C GLY A 108 12.76 -1.16 -20.60
N ASN A 109 13.89 -0.45 -20.73
CA ASN A 109 15.06 -0.59 -19.85
C ASN A 109 14.76 -0.17 -18.40
N LEU A 110 13.77 0.71 -18.18
CA LEU A 110 13.35 1.08 -16.83
C LEU A 110 12.64 -0.08 -16.12
N ILE A 111 11.89 -0.87 -16.88
CA ILE A 111 11.19 -2.06 -16.38
C ILE A 111 12.22 -3.17 -16.08
N GLN A 112 13.24 -3.32 -16.95
CA GLN A 112 14.36 -4.23 -16.70
C GLN A 112 15.06 -3.92 -15.37
N ASP A 113 15.49 -2.67 -15.18
CA ASP A 113 16.12 -2.20 -13.95
C ASP A 113 15.21 -2.42 -12.74
N ALA A 114 13.91 -2.12 -12.87
CA ALA A 114 12.96 -2.32 -11.78
C ALA A 114 12.82 -3.79 -11.36
N LEU A 115 12.79 -4.73 -12.31
CA LEU A 115 12.72 -6.17 -12.00
C LEU A 115 14.00 -6.65 -11.32
N GLU A 116 15.16 -6.18 -11.77
CA GLU A 116 16.46 -6.50 -11.15
C GLU A 116 16.55 -5.95 -9.73
N ILE A 117 16.12 -4.72 -9.52
CA ILE A 117 16.05 -4.11 -8.19
C ILE A 117 15.14 -4.89 -7.27
N ILE A 118 13.92 -5.24 -7.70
CA ILE A 118 12.99 -6.01 -6.86
C ILE A 118 13.56 -7.39 -6.52
N ALA A 119 14.25 -8.04 -7.46
CA ALA A 119 14.94 -9.30 -7.21
C ALA A 119 16.05 -9.18 -6.17
N LEU A 120 16.74 -8.04 -6.10
CA LEU A 120 17.81 -7.76 -5.14
C LEU A 120 17.31 -7.24 -3.79
N SER A 121 16.24 -6.45 -3.78
CA SER A 121 15.77 -5.73 -2.59
C SER A 121 14.80 -6.51 -1.72
N MET A 122 14.12 -7.51 -2.28
CA MET A 122 13.18 -8.33 -1.52
C MET A 122 13.91 -9.56 -0.96
N PRO A 123 13.85 -9.82 0.36
CA PRO A 123 14.56 -10.93 0.97
C PRO A 123 14.00 -12.28 0.51
N SER A 124 14.78 -13.02 -0.30
CA SER A 124 14.35 -14.28 -0.93
C SER A 124 13.14 -14.07 -1.88
N PRO A 125 12.85 -14.95 -2.85
CA PRO A 125 11.79 -14.67 -3.83
C PRO A 125 10.47 -14.65 -3.08
N THR A 126 9.92 -13.44 -2.87
CA THR A 126 8.56 -13.30 -2.35
C THR A 126 7.65 -14.13 -3.24
N PRO A 127 6.85 -15.06 -2.68
CA PRO A 127 6.08 -16.03 -3.47
C PRO A 127 4.96 -15.42 -4.30
N LEU A 128 4.88 -14.11 -4.34
CA LEU A 128 3.89 -13.39 -5.11
C LEU A 128 4.39 -13.09 -6.52
N VAL A 129 5.68 -12.81 -6.71
CA VAL A 129 6.19 -12.45 -8.03
C VAL A 129 7.06 -13.59 -8.57
N PRO A 130 6.59 -14.42 -9.52
CA PRO A 130 7.47 -15.29 -10.30
C PRO A 130 8.28 -14.42 -11.26
N LEU A 131 9.24 -13.65 -10.73
CA LEU A 131 9.98 -12.60 -11.43
C LEU A 131 10.61 -13.10 -12.72
N LEU A 132 11.08 -14.35 -12.75
CA LEU A 132 11.65 -14.97 -13.95
C LEU A 132 10.60 -15.14 -15.05
N SER A 133 9.47 -15.79 -14.75
CA SER A 133 8.37 -15.95 -15.72
C SER A 133 7.82 -14.59 -16.18
N TYR A 134 7.73 -13.63 -15.27
CA TYR A 134 7.30 -12.28 -15.60
C TYR A 134 8.31 -11.57 -16.53
N LYS A 135 9.62 -11.72 -16.27
CA LYS A 135 10.70 -11.20 -17.12
C LYS A 135 10.66 -11.79 -18.52
N ASP A 136 10.44 -13.09 -18.64
CA ASP A 136 10.34 -13.77 -19.95
C ASP A 136 9.16 -13.23 -20.76
N GLN A 137 8.00 -13.06 -20.11
CA GLN A 137 6.82 -12.48 -20.74
C GLN A 137 7.05 -11.04 -21.19
N MET A 138 7.67 -10.21 -20.35
CA MET A 138 8.03 -8.83 -20.68
C MET A 138 9.05 -8.76 -21.82
N THR A 139 9.98 -9.70 -21.88
CA THR A 139 10.94 -9.80 -22.99
C THR A 139 10.23 -10.14 -24.29
N SER A 140 9.25 -11.04 -24.26
CA SER A 140 8.49 -11.48 -25.44
C SER A 140 7.69 -10.35 -26.11
N CYS A 141 7.28 -9.32 -25.36
CA CYS A 141 6.52 -8.18 -25.86
C CYS A 141 7.39 -6.94 -26.17
N GLY A 142 8.71 -7.09 -26.19
CA GLY A 142 9.64 -5.97 -26.38
C GLY A 142 9.54 -4.93 -25.26
N TRP A 143 9.17 -5.37 -24.05
CA TRP A 143 8.99 -4.55 -22.85
C TRP A 143 7.83 -3.55 -22.92
N ASP A 144 6.90 -3.67 -23.88
CA ASP A 144 5.69 -2.87 -23.91
C ASP A 144 4.59 -3.44 -23.01
N PHE A 145 4.70 -3.13 -21.70
CA PHE A 145 3.77 -3.64 -20.69
C PHE A 145 2.30 -3.27 -20.97
N ARG A 146 2.03 -2.20 -21.73
CA ARG A 146 0.66 -1.70 -21.99
C ARG A 146 -0.17 -2.65 -22.85
N SER A 147 0.51 -3.49 -23.64
CA SER A 147 -0.12 -4.52 -24.46
C SER A 147 -0.68 -5.69 -23.63
N HIS A 148 -0.30 -5.79 -22.35
CA HIS A 148 -0.74 -6.87 -21.47
C HIS A 148 -2.15 -6.64 -20.90
N ALA A 149 -2.68 -7.73 -20.34
CA ALA A 149 -3.90 -7.73 -19.55
C ALA A 149 -3.82 -6.75 -18.36
N PRO A 150 -4.96 -6.19 -17.92
CA PRO A 150 -5.05 -5.22 -16.82
C PRO A 150 -4.20 -5.56 -15.59
N GLN A 151 -4.28 -6.80 -15.11
CA GLN A 151 -3.60 -7.26 -13.90
C GLN A 151 -2.08 -7.12 -14.01
N LYS A 152 -1.54 -7.48 -15.19
CA LYS A 152 -0.11 -7.40 -15.47
C LYS A 152 0.37 -5.96 -15.61
N ARG A 153 -0.46 -5.08 -16.18
CA ARG A 153 -0.13 -3.64 -16.28
C ARG A 153 -0.01 -2.99 -14.91
N ILE A 154 -0.96 -3.30 -14.05
CA ILE A 154 -1.01 -2.77 -12.69
C ILE A 154 0.17 -3.32 -11.88
N LEU A 155 0.49 -4.61 -12.04
CA LEU A 155 1.68 -5.21 -11.45
C LEU A 155 2.96 -4.50 -11.91
N THR A 156 3.11 -4.19 -13.21
CA THR A 156 4.28 -3.43 -13.71
C THR A 156 4.40 -2.09 -13.02
N LEU A 157 3.29 -1.35 -12.88
CA LEU A 157 3.29 -0.04 -12.21
C LEU A 157 3.65 -0.16 -10.73
N CYS A 158 3.18 -1.19 -10.05
CA CYS A 158 3.54 -1.47 -8.65
C CYS A 158 5.03 -1.79 -8.51
N ILE A 159 5.59 -2.60 -9.42
CA ILE A 159 7.02 -2.94 -9.47
C ILE A 159 7.87 -1.69 -9.71
N LEU A 160 7.50 -0.86 -10.69
CA LEU A 160 8.19 0.41 -10.98
C LEU A 160 8.13 1.36 -9.76
N ALA A 161 6.96 1.50 -9.13
CA ALA A 161 6.79 2.33 -7.95
C ALA A 161 7.66 1.83 -6.78
N ALA A 162 7.66 0.53 -6.49
CA ALA A 162 8.47 -0.05 -5.43
C ALA A 162 9.98 0.05 -5.72
N ALA A 163 10.42 -0.33 -6.93
CA ALA A 163 11.83 -0.25 -7.32
C ALA A 163 12.36 1.19 -7.28
N SER A 164 11.54 2.17 -7.66
CA SER A 164 11.94 3.57 -7.64
C SER A 164 12.31 4.09 -6.25
N LEU A 165 11.86 3.46 -5.15
CA LEU A 165 12.26 3.86 -3.79
C LEU A 165 13.75 3.64 -3.52
N VAL A 166 14.37 2.69 -4.23
CA VAL A 166 15.77 2.29 -4.00
C VAL A 166 16.66 2.44 -5.24
N SER A 167 16.11 2.63 -6.44
CA SER A 167 16.88 2.71 -7.70
C SER A 167 17.87 3.88 -7.77
N VAL A 168 19.02 3.62 -8.39
CA VAL A 168 20.01 4.65 -8.76
C VAL A 168 20.06 4.91 -10.26
N GLU A 169 19.11 4.39 -11.05
CA GLU A 169 19.15 4.71 -12.47
C GLU A 169 18.89 6.19 -12.71
N PRO A 170 19.61 6.84 -13.65
CA PRO A 170 19.42 8.25 -13.96
C PRO A 170 17.98 8.60 -14.36
N SER A 171 17.22 7.65 -14.88
CA SER A 171 15.78 7.81 -15.14
C SER A 171 14.95 8.07 -13.89
N TYR A 172 15.39 7.57 -12.72
CA TYR A 172 14.73 7.80 -11.42
C TYR A 172 15.34 8.98 -10.65
N VAL A 173 16.66 9.15 -10.69
CA VAL A 173 17.38 10.07 -9.79
C VAL A 173 18.24 11.14 -10.49
N GLY A 174 18.31 11.12 -11.82
CA GLY A 174 19.24 11.94 -12.58
C GLY A 174 20.69 11.47 -12.43
N TYR A 175 21.62 12.29 -12.91
CA TYR A 175 23.06 12.04 -12.82
C TYR A 175 23.66 12.70 -11.58
N ASP A 176 24.85 12.25 -11.21
CA ASP A 176 25.66 12.88 -10.18
C ASP A 176 26.28 14.21 -10.71
N PRO A 177 27.00 14.99 -9.88
CA PRO A 177 27.62 16.24 -10.30
C PRO A 177 28.66 16.10 -11.43
N SER A 178 29.24 14.91 -11.61
CA SER A 178 30.20 14.61 -12.68
C SER A 178 29.51 14.20 -13.98
N GLY A 179 28.19 13.96 -13.95
CA GLY A 179 27.42 13.45 -15.08
C GLY A 179 27.36 11.92 -15.12
N ASP A 180 27.81 11.23 -14.08
CA ASP A 180 27.85 9.77 -14.00
C ASP A 180 26.63 9.19 -13.25
N ARG A 181 26.44 7.87 -13.37
CA ARG A 181 25.41 7.14 -12.63
C ARG A 181 25.82 7.02 -11.16
N PHE A 182 24.87 7.25 -10.25
CA PHE A 182 25.09 7.03 -8.82
C PHE A 182 25.44 5.57 -8.50
N SER A 183 26.34 5.37 -7.53
CA SER A 183 26.75 4.03 -7.09
C SER A 183 25.57 3.18 -6.62
N ALA A 184 25.50 1.94 -7.09
CA ALA A 184 24.49 0.95 -6.69
C ALA A 184 24.87 0.18 -5.41
N ALA A 185 25.91 0.60 -4.69
CA ALA A 185 26.41 -0.11 -3.52
C ALA A 185 25.31 -0.33 -2.46
N HIS A 186 24.43 0.65 -2.23
CA HIS A 186 23.33 0.57 -1.24
C HIS A 186 22.23 -0.42 -1.62
N LEU A 187 22.21 -0.99 -2.83
CA LEU A 187 21.27 -2.07 -3.18
C LEU A 187 21.70 -3.42 -2.61
N LYS A 188 22.97 -3.57 -2.22
CA LYS A 188 23.46 -4.77 -1.55
C LYS A 188 23.18 -4.64 -0.05
N TRP A 189 22.39 -5.56 0.50
CA TRP A 189 22.04 -5.57 1.92
C TRP A 189 23.28 -5.49 2.84
N ASP A 190 24.37 -6.16 2.47
CA ASP A 190 25.64 -6.17 3.20
C ASP A 190 26.35 -4.80 3.23
N ALA A 191 26.09 -3.95 2.23
CA ALA A 191 26.66 -2.61 2.15
C ALA A 191 25.83 -1.59 2.95
N VAL A 192 24.52 -1.81 3.11
CA VAL A 192 23.64 -0.94 3.92
C VAL A 192 23.92 -1.10 5.41
N SER A 193 24.26 -2.31 5.86
CA SER A 193 24.57 -2.60 7.27
C SER A 193 25.97 -2.14 7.70
N SER A 194 26.88 -1.90 6.76
CA SER A 194 28.29 -1.55 7.01
C SER A 194 28.65 -0.10 6.66
N ALA A 195 27.77 0.64 5.95
CA ALA A 195 28.01 2.03 5.60
C ALA A 195 27.89 2.95 6.83
N PRO A 196 28.82 3.89 7.04
CA PRO A 196 28.72 4.86 8.12
C PRO A 196 27.46 5.73 7.94
N LEU A 197 26.64 5.83 8.99
CA LEU A 197 25.50 6.75 9.07
C LEU A 197 26.01 8.18 8.78
N GLY A 198 25.73 8.71 7.59
CA GLY A 198 26.13 10.08 7.24
C GLY A 198 26.61 10.33 5.82
N SER A 199 26.64 9.34 4.92
CA SER A 199 26.86 9.65 3.50
C SER A 199 25.68 10.48 2.96
N LEU A 200 25.91 11.80 2.80
CA LEU A 200 24.92 12.83 2.51
C LEU A 200 24.03 12.55 1.27
N GLN A 201 24.45 11.64 0.38
CA GLN A 201 23.77 11.33 -0.88
C GLN A 201 22.43 10.59 -0.70
N MET A 202 22.25 9.78 0.35
CA MET A 202 21.05 8.92 0.46
C MET A 202 19.76 9.70 0.69
N SER A 203 19.82 10.78 1.47
CA SER A 203 18.67 11.66 1.70
C SER A 203 18.25 12.38 0.41
N GLU A 204 19.23 12.91 -0.32
CA GLU A 204 19.00 13.59 -1.60
C GLU A 204 18.44 12.62 -2.65
N LEU A 205 19.07 11.46 -2.82
CA LEU A 205 18.57 10.40 -3.71
C LEU A 205 17.15 9.99 -3.34
N GLY A 206 16.87 9.80 -2.04
CA GLY A 206 15.53 9.52 -1.53
C GLY A 206 14.53 10.60 -1.90
N ALA A 207 14.88 11.88 -1.77
CA ALA A 207 14.03 13.01 -2.14
C ALA A 207 13.71 13.02 -3.64
N ARG A 208 14.71 12.77 -4.50
CA ARG A 208 14.55 12.70 -5.96
C ARG A 208 13.61 11.56 -6.38
N ARG A 209 13.80 10.37 -5.78
CA ARG A 209 12.98 9.17 -6.01
C ARG A 209 11.52 9.35 -5.59
N LYS A 210 11.30 10.02 -4.44
CA LYS A 210 10.00 10.07 -3.76
C LYS A 210 8.89 10.59 -4.66
N LEU A 211 9.17 11.62 -5.47
CA LEU A 211 8.17 12.22 -6.35
C LEU A 211 7.75 11.27 -7.47
N LEU A 212 8.70 10.62 -8.14
CA LEU A 212 8.42 9.68 -9.21
C LEU A 212 7.70 8.43 -8.68
N SER A 213 8.19 7.89 -7.56
CA SER A 213 7.56 6.76 -6.88
C SER A 213 6.12 7.06 -6.48
N ALA A 214 5.85 8.24 -5.93
CA ALA A 214 4.50 8.66 -5.55
C ALA A 214 3.56 8.80 -6.77
N ARG A 215 4.07 9.25 -7.93
CA ARG A 215 3.30 9.33 -9.18
C ARG A 215 2.98 7.94 -9.73
N LEU A 216 3.97 7.06 -9.80
CA LEU A 216 3.79 5.67 -10.23
C LEU A 216 2.81 4.93 -9.31
N HIS A 217 2.93 5.13 -8.00
CA HIS A 217 2.00 4.60 -7.01
C HIS A 217 0.57 5.14 -7.22
N GLY A 218 0.41 6.45 -7.39
CA GLY A 218 -0.90 7.07 -7.64
C GLY A 218 -1.58 6.52 -8.89
N GLU A 219 -0.82 6.31 -9.97
CA GLU A 219 -1.33 5.67 -11.18
C GLU A 219 -1.68 4.19 -10.97
N ALA A 220 -0.83 3.43 -10.27
CA ALA A 220 -1.10 2.04 -9.93
C ALA A 220 -2.42 1.90 -9.16
N VAL A 221 -2.63 2.75 -8.13
CA VAL A 221 -3.88 2.81 -7.35
C VAL A 221 -5.07 3.18 -8.23
N ARG A 222 -4.91 4.16 -9.12
CA ARG A 222 -5.98 4.59 -10.03
C ARG A 222 -6.40 3.45 -10.96
N GLN A 223 -5.45 2.76 -11.59
CA GLN A 223 -5.75 1.61 -12.46
C GLN A 223 -6.28 0.41 -11.67
N ALA A 224 -5.74 0.13 -10.48
CA ALA A 224 -6.23 -0.90 -9.59
C ALA A 224 -7.72 -0.76 -9.26
N HIS A 225 -8.16 0.47 -8.95
CA HIS A 225 -9.58 0.76 -8.73
C HIS A 225 -10.41 0.68 -10.01
N GLN A 226 -9.89 1.19 -11.13
CA GLN A 226 -10.61 1.18 -12.41
C GLN A 226 -10.86 -0.24 -12.92
N ASP A 227 -9.85 -1.10 -12.82
CA ASP A 227 -9.89 -2.47 -13.35
C ASP A 227 -10.34 -3.50 -12.29
N GLY A 228 -10.61 -3.05 -11.06
CA GLY A 228 -11.23 -3.87 -10.01
C GLY A 228 -10.37 -5.05 -9.56
N ILE A 229 -9.05 -4.86 -9.38
CA ILE A 229 -8.12 -5.97 -9.08
C ILE A 229 -8.47 -6.72 -7.79
N THR A 230 -9.22 -6.11 -6.87
CA THR A 230 -9.64 -6.71 -5.61
C THR A 230 -10.82 -7.67 -5.76
N SER A 231 -11.44 -7.75 -6.94
CA SER A 231 -12.64 -8.55 -7.19
C SER A 231 -12.37 -9.88 -7.88
N PHE A 232 -11.18 -10.07 -8.45
CA PHE A 232 -10.80 -11.28 -9.17
C PHE A 232 -9.47 -11.79 -8.65
N ALA A 233 -9.46 -13.03 -8.18
CA ALA A 233 -8.27 -13.67 -7.63
C ALA A 233 -7.30 -14.07 -8.74
N SER A 234 -6.08 -13.51 -8.72
CA SER A 234 -4.96 -13.95 -9.55
C SER A 234 -3.65 -13.69 -8.80
N ILE A 235 -2.57 -14.37 -9.21
CA ILE A 235 -1.25 -14.14 -8.61
C ILE A 235 -0.81 -12.70 -8.82
N GLU A 236 -1.00 -12.13 -10.02
CA GLU A 236 -0.65 -10.74 -10.31
C GLU A 236 -1.44 -9.74 -9.47
N ASN A 237 -2.73 -10.00 -9.25
CA ASN A 237 -3.58 -9.14 -8.44
C ASN A 237 -3.23 -9.23 -6.95
N ALA A 238 -3.00 -10.44 -6.42
CA ALA A 238 -2.54 -10.64 -5.05
C ALA A 238 -1.20 -9.91 -4.80
N THR A 239 -0.29 -10.03 -5.77
CA THR A 239 1.01 -9.35 -5.78
C THR A 239 0.90 -7.84 -5.83
N SER A 240 0.06 -7.33 -6.73
CA SER A 240 -0.21 -5.90 -6.86
C SER A 240 -0.77 -5.35 -5.55
N CYS A 241 -1.73 -6.04 -4.93
CA CYS A 241 -2.27 -5.66 -3.63
C CYS A 241 -1.19 -5.67 -2.54
N PHE A 242 -0.31 -6.66 -2.51
CA PHE A 242 0.80 -6.67 -1.56
C PHE A 242 1.75 -5.47 -1.75
N LEU A 243 2.19 -5.20 -2.98
CA LEU A 243 3.09 -4.08 -3.28
C LEU A 243 2.41 -2.73 -3.00
N LEU A 244 1.13 -2.58 -3.34
CA LEU A 244 0.34 -1.41 -2.99
C LEU A 244 0.25 -1.22 -1.47
N ASN A 245 0.14 -2.30 -0.68
CA ASN A 245 0.20 -2.19 0.78
C ASN A 245 1.56 -1.66 1.27
N VAL A 246 2.66 -2.18 0.73
CA VAL A 246 4.02 -1.71 1.08
C VAL A 246 4.20 -0.23 0.73
N LEU A 247 3.73 0.18 -0.44
CA LEU A 247 3.76 1.58 -0.88
C LEU A 247 2.85 2.46 -0.02
N ASP A 248 1.64 2.00 0.31
CA ASP A 248 0.69 2.72 1.16
C ASP A 248 1.27 3.01 2.55
N VAL A 249 1.98 2.05 3.16
CA VAL A 249 2.66 2.27 4.45
C VAL A 249 3.72 3.36 4.34
N THR A 250 4.40 3.43 3.20
CA THR A 250 5.46 4.42 2.94
C THR A 250 4.89 5.84 2.79
N TYR A 251 3.74 6.00 2.14
CA TYR A 251 3.14 7.31 1.88
C TYR A 251 2.08 7.75 2.89
N THR A 252 1.39 6.78 3.47
CA THR A 252 0.25 6.97 4.37
C THR A 252 0.40 6.01 5.56
N PRO A 253 1.23 6.35 6.56
CA PRO A 253 1.47 5.50 7.73
C PRO A 253 0.18 5.14 8.51
N ASN A 254 -0.85 5.97 8.36
CA ASN A 254 -2.16 5.76 8.97
C ASN A 254 -3.13 4.93 8.12
N SER A 255 -2.70 4.35 6.99
CA SER A 255 -3.54 3.52 6.13
C SER A 255 -4.20 2.39 6.93
N THR A 256 -5.40 1.99 6.51
CA THR A 256 -6.16 0.88 7.10
C THR A 256 -5.79 -0.47 6.49
N HIS A 257 -4.69 -0.54 5.74
CA HIS A 257 -4.20 -1.74 5.05
C HIS A 257 -5.25 -2.46 4.19
N PRO A 258 -6.08 -1.74 3.39
CA PRO A 258 -7.10 -2.39 2.57
C PRO A 258 -6.48 -3.36 1.56
N TRP A 259 -5.29 -3.01 1.04
CA TRP A 259 -4.57 -3.83 0.09
C TRP A 259 -4.00 -5.11 0.71
N ALA A 260 -3.57 -5.09 1.98
CA ALA A 260 -3.13 -6.31 2.64
C ALA A 260 -4.28 -7.31 2.80
N ALA A 261 -5.47 -6.83 3.21
CA ALA A 261 -6.66 -7.67 3.32
C ALA A 261 -7.08 -8.24 1.95
N ALA A 262 -7.02 -7.43 0.89
CA ALA A 262 -7.28 -7.88 -0.47
C ALA A 262 -6.26 -8.93 -0.94
N ALA A 263 -4.97 -8.74 -0.66
CA ALA A 263 -3.93 -9.71 -0.99
C ALA A 263 -4.17 -11.06 -0.30
N VAL A 264 -4.48 -11.04 1.00
CA VAL A 264 -4.81 -12.27 1.77
C VAL A 264 -6.06 -12.95 1.23
N TRP A 265 -7.11 -12.19 0.90
CA TRP A 265 -8.32 -12.75 0.30
C TRP A 265 -8.02 -13.46 -1.02
N GLN A 266 -7.20 -12.86 -1.89
CA GLN A 266 -6.83 -13.51 -3.15
C GLN A 266 -6.02 -14.77 -2.93
N LEU A 267 -5.05 -14.75 -2.01
CA LEU A 267 -4.29 -15.94 -1.69
C LEU A 267 -5.17 -17.05 -1.13
N ARG A 268 -6.11 -16.72 -0.24
CA ARG A 268 -7.11 -17.67 0.24
C ARG A 268 -7.87 -18.32 -0.92
N THR A 269 -8.43 -17.52 -1.83
CA THR A 269 -9.19 -18.04 -2.97
C THR A 269 -8.32 -18.90 -3.89
N LEU A 270 -7.07 -18.50 -4.15
CA LEU A 270 -6.16 -19.28 -4.98
C LEU A 270 -5.74 -20.60 -4.29
N SER A 271 -5.60 -20.60 -2.96
CA SER A 271 -5.35 -21.83 -2.17
C SER A 271 -6.55 -22.78 -2.24
N GLU A 272 -7.77 -22.28 -2.12
CA GLU A 272 -9.00 -23.09 -2.23
C GLU A 272 -9.13 -23.75 -3.61
N LEU A 273 -8.71 -23.03 -4.66
CA LEU A 273 -8.68 -23.54 -6.03
C LEU A 273 -7.49 -24.49 -6.31
N GLY A 274 -6.55 -24.63 -5.38
CA GLY A 274 -5.35 -25.45 -5.57
C GLY A 274 -4.38 -24.93 -6.63
N VAL A 275 -4.45 -23.63 -6.99
CA VAL A 275 -3.63 -23.00 -8.03
C VAL A 275 -2.40 -22.28 -7.47
N ILE A 276 -2.18 -22.37 -6.15
CA ILE A 276 -1.00 -21.84 -5.50
C ILE A 276 0.16 -22.84 -5.59
N GLU A 277 1.12 -22.50 -6.43
CA GLU A 277 2.37 -23.26 -6.59
C GLU A 277 3.52 -22.60 -5.85
N ALA A 278 4.58 -23.37 -5.61
CA ALA A 278 5.84 -22.82 -5.11
C ALA A 278 6.47 -21.92 -6.20
N VAL A 279 6.85 -20.69 -5.83
CA VAL A 279 7.50 -19.75 -6.75
C VAL A 279 8.93 -20.13 -7.08
N CYS A 280 9.58 -20.85 -6.18
CA CYS A 280 10.90 -21.42 -6.39
C CYS A 280 10.88 -22.84 -5.88
N GLN A 281 11.47 -23.76 -6.61
CA GLN A 281 11.65 -25.13 -6.16
C GLN A 281 13.04 -25.23 -5.53
N LEU A 282 13.09 -25.75 -4.31
CA LEU A 282 14.36 -26.12 -3.67
C LEU A 282 14.73 -27.53 -4.14
N PRO A 283 16.00 -27.78 -4.52
CA PRO A 283 16.46 -29.14 -4.76
C PRO A 283 16.14 -30.02 -3.56
N ASP A 284 15.70 -31.26 -3.81
CA ASP A 284 15.46 -32.29 -2.79
C ASP A 284 14.34 -31.99 -1.76
N VAL A 285 13.53 -30.95 -1.97
CA VAL A 285 12.37 -30.63 -1.13
C VAL A 285 11.08 -30.82 -1.92
N SER A 286 10.03 -31.36 -1.28
CA SER A 286 8.74 -31.52 -1.94
C SER A 286 8.16 -30.15 -2.34
N SER A 287 7.55 -30.05 -3.52
CA SER A 287 6.92 -28.81 -4.02
C SER A 287 5.91 -28.24 -3.01
N ARG A 288 5.15 -29.12 -2.35
CA ARG A 288 4.21 -28.76 -1.29
C ARG A 288 4.90 -28.10 -0.09
N ASP A 289 6.01 -28.66 0.37
CA ASP A 289 6.76 -28.13 1.49
C ASP A 289 7.40 -26.78 1.18
N THR A 290 7.92 -26.62 -0.04
CA THR A 290 8.50 -25.35 -0.48
C THR A 290 7.43 -24.27 -0.57
N SER A 291 6.25 -24.60 -1.15
CA SER A 291 5.10 -23.70 -1.18
C SER A 291 4.70 -23.28 0.23
N CYS A 292 4.48 -24.23 1.14
CA CYS A 292 4.14 -23.97 2.55
C CYS A 292 5.13 -22.99 3.23
N LEU A 293 6.43 -23.24 3.10
CA LEU A 293 7.46 -22.39 3.71
C LEU A 293 7.41 -20.97 3.15
N GLN A 294 7.27 -20.84 1.83
CA GLN A 294 7.20 -19.54 1.18
C GLN A 294 5.99 -18.73 1.65
N TRP A 295 4.80 -19.34 1.68
CA TRP A 295 3.60 -18.64 2.11
C TRP A 295 3.62 -18.28 3.60
N ARG A 296 4.24 -19.10 4.45
CA ARG A 296 4.49 -18.73 5.86
C ARG A 296 5.42 -17.55 5.99
N GLY A 297 6.51 -17.52 5.22
CA GLY A 297 7.41 -16.37 5.17
C GLY A 297 6.64 -15.10 4.78
N PHE A 298 5.77 -15.20 3.77
CA PHE A 298 4.91 -14.11 3.34
C PHE A 298 3.95 -13.61 4.44
N LEU A 299 3.19 -14.51 5.08
CA LEU A 299 2.29 -14.13 6.19
C LEU A 299 3.06 -13.57 7.39
N SER A 300 4.26 -14.08 7.66
CA SER A 300 5.16 -13.54 8.69
C SER A 300 5.54 -12.10 8.38
N LEU A 301 5.90 -11.81 7.13
CA LEU A 301 6.24 -10.45 6.70
C LEU A 301 5.06 -9.50 6.89
N LEU A 302 3.84 -9.90 6.48
CA LEU A 302 2.62 -9.12 6.74
C LEU A 302 2.37 -8.89 8.24
N ALA A 303 2.64 -9.88 9.08
CA ALA A 303 2.49 -9.75 10.52
C ALA A 303 3.49 -8.76 11.12
N VAL A 304 4.76 -8.83 10.72
CA VAL A 304 5.80 -7.87 11.13
C VAL A 304 5.43 -6.45 10.69
N TYR A 305 4.94 -6.27 9.47
CA TYR A 305 4.46 -4.97 9.01
C TYR A 305 3.29 -4.45 9.85
N ALA A 306 2.29 -5.29 10.12
CA ALA A 306 1.13 -4.90 10.92
C ALA A 306 1.55 -4.52 12.36
N MET A 307 2.45 -5.27 12.98
CA MET A 307 3.00 -4.95 14.30
C MET A 307 3.74 -3.63 14.32
N ASN A 308 4.67 -3.42 13.38
CA ASN A 308 5.47 -2.19 13.30
C ASN A 308 4.60 -0.96 13.05
N ALA A 309 3.45 -1.13 12.39
CA ALA A 309 2.48 -0.07 12.16
C ALA A 309 1.44 0.09 13.30
N GLY A 310 1.45 -0.78 14.32
CA GLY A 310 0.44 -0.81 15.39
C GLY A 310 -0.96 -1.16 14.87
N LYS A 311 -1.06 -2.18 14.02
CA LYS A 311 -2.29 -2.55 13.29
C LYS A 311 -2.64 -4.01 13.53
N SER A 312 -3.92 -4.33 13.33
CA SER A 312 -4.39 -5.71 13.34
C SER A 312 -3.82 -6.50 12.16
N LEU A 313 -3.60 -7.80 12.37
CA LEU A 313 -3.20 -8.71 11.30
C LEU A 313 -4.26 -8.74 10.18
N PRO A 314 -3.86 -8.73 8.89
CA PRO A 314 -4.79 -8.75 7.77
C PRO A 314 -5.31 -10.18 7.45
N PHE A 315 -4.95 -11.17 8.26
CA PHE A 315 -5.30 -12.58 8.08
C PHE A 315 -5.68 -13.24 9.41
N SER A 316 -6.54 -14.24 9.32
CA SER A 316 -7.01 -15.08 10.42
C SER A 316 -6.18 -16.36 10.58
N THR A 317 -6.44 -17.13 11.64
CA THR A 317 -5.89 -18.49 11.81
C THR A 317 -6.37 -19.45 10.72
N TYR A 318 -7.61 -19.25 10.24
CA TYR A 318 -8.15 -20.05 9.13
C TYR A 318 -7.38 -19.79 7.84
N ASP A 319 -7.02 -18.53 7.56
CA ASP A 319 -6.20 -18.17 6.40
C ASP A 319 -4.81 -18.79 6.47
N GLU A 320 -4.19 -18.75 7.64
CA GLU A 320 -2.89 -19.39 7.87
C GLU A 320 -2.98 -20.89 7.59
N LEU A 321 -4.01 -21.58 8.08
CA LEU A 321 -4.21 -23.01 7.86
C LEU A 321 -4.47 -23.34 6.38
N LEU A 322 -5.26 -22.52 5.70
CA LEU A 322 -5.64 -22.77 4.31
C LEU A 322 -4.48 -22.50 3.34
N ILE A 323 -3.78 -21.39 3.54
CA ILE A 323 -2.68 -20.96 2.66
C ILE A 323 -1.41 -21.78 2.94
N CYS A 324 -1.09 -22.02 4.20
CA CYS A 324 0.16 -22.64 4.60
C CYS A 324 0.02 -24.12 4.98
N GLY A 325 -1.18 -24.68 5.00
CA GLY A 325 -1.42 -26.03 5.50
C GLY A 325 -1.27 -26.16 7.03
N PRO A 326 -1.36 -27.40 7.56
CA PRO A 326 -1.35 -27.65 8.99
C PRO A 326 -0.07 -27.17 9.66
N SER A 327 -0.19 -26.76 10.93
CA SER A 327 0.93 -26.43 11.79
C SER A 327 2.01 -27.52 11.71
N PRO A 328 3.31 -27.17 11.62
CA PRO A 328 4.33 -28.18 11.79
C PRO A 328 4.28 -28.68 13.24
N ALA A 329 4.88 -29.85 13.49
CA ALA A 329 5.14 -30.33 14.84
C ALA A 329 5.90 -29.26 15.65
N SER A 330 5.70 -29.24 16.97
CA SER A 330 6.44 -28.30 17.83
C SER A 330 7.94 -28.58 17.78
N LEU A 331 8.76 -27.58 18.13
CA LEU A 331 10.21 -27.77 18.22
C LEU A 331 10.54 -28.93 19.17
N ASP A 332 9.87 -29.04 20.31
CA ASP A 332 10.07 -30.14 21.27
C ASP A 332 9.73 -31.51 20.69
N GLN A 333 8.63 -31.60 19.92
CA GLN A 333 8.27 -32.83 19.21
C GLN A 333 9.29 -33.18 18.13
N MET A 334 9.80 -32.18 17.41
CA MET A 334 10.83 -32.39 16.41
C MET A 334 12.15 -32.84 17.05
N PHE A 335 12.59 -32.18 18.14
CA PHE A 335 13.80 -32.55 18.87
C PHE A 335 13.70 -33.95 19.49
N SER A 336 12.51 -34.33 19.97
CA SER A 336 12.24 -35.68 20.47
C SER A 336 12.31 -36.74 19.37
N GLN A 337 12.16 -36.34 18.10
CA GLN A 337 12.27 -37.20 16.92
C GLN A 337 13.66 -37.09 16.26
N ALA A 338 14.57 -36.26 16.80
CA ALA A 338 15.73 -35.76 16.07
C ALA A 338 17.04 -36.55 16.19
N GLU A 339 17.05 -37.74 16.81
CA GLU A 339 18.32 -38.46 17.09
C GLU A 339 19.12 -38.85 15.83
N HIS A 340 18.57 -38.77 14.60
CA HIS A 340 19.27 -39.13 13.35
C HIS A 340 19.00 -38.21 12.15
N ILE A 341 18.93 -36.90 12.37
CA ILE A 341 18.43 -35.98 11.34
C ILE A 341 19.53 -35.47 10.36
N PRO A 342 19.41 -35.71 9.04
CA PRO A 342 20.27 -35.11 8.01
C PRO A 342 20.00 -33.61 7.81
N VAL A 343 20.98 -32.88 7.26
CA VAL A 343 20.95 -31.42 6.98
C VAL A 343 19.68 -30.93 6.24
N VAL A 344 19.03 -31.78 5.42
CA VAL A 344 17.76 -31.45 4.73
C VAL A 344 16.62 -31.11 5.72
N GLN A 345 16.61 -31.66 6.93
CA GLN A 345 15.63 -31.31 7.97
C GLN A 345 15.99 -30.04 8.75
N LEU A 346 17.18 -29.44 8.54
CA LEU A 346 17.46 -28.08 9.02
C LEU A 346 16.53 -27.05 8.33
N VAL A 347 16.14 -27.32 7.08
CA VAL A 347 15.10 -26.57 6.35
C VAL A 347 13.73 -26.74 7.03
N CYS A 348 13.43 -27.90 7.62
CA CYS A 348 12.25 -28.09 8.46
C CYS A 348 12.34 -27.29 9.77
N SER A 349 13.52 -27.09 10.35
CA SER A 349 13.70 -26.21 11.52
C SER A 349 13.43 -24.72 11.19
N CYS A 350 13.73 -24.28 9.96
CA CYS A 350 13.27 -22.98 9.46
C CYS A 350 11.73 -22.90 9.33
N LYS A 351 11.03 -24.02 9.03
CA LYS A 351 9.55 -24.06 9.02
C LYS A 351 8.97 -23.80 10.41
N THR A 352 9.60 -24.28 11.48
CA THR A 352 9.13 -24.07 12.85
C THR A 352 9.34 -22.62 13.29
N SER A 353 10.51 -22.03 13.02
CA SER A 353 10.78 -20.61 13.31
C SER A 353 9.86 -19.66 12.52
N THR A 354 9.67 -19.90 11.22
CA THR A 354 8.75 -19.11 10.38
C THR A 354 7.28 -19.36 10.70
N SER A 355 6.89 -20.54 11.21
CA SER A 355 5.51 -20.77 11.68
C SER A 355 5.21 -20.13 13.04
N SER A 356 6.24 -19.94 13.86
CA SER A 356 6.09 -19.35 15.19
C SER A 356 6.02 -17.83 15.11
N ALA A 357 6.70 -17.20 14.14
CA ALA A 357 6.71 -15.75 13.98
C ALA A 357 5.30 -15.12 13.79
N PRO A 358 4.41 -15.61 12.91
CA PRO A 358 3.04 -15.09 12.78
C PRO A 358 2.23 -15.23 14.08
N ARG A 359 2.43 -16.32 14.83
CA ARG A 359 1.70 -16.60 16.08
C ARG A 359 2.17 -15.71 17.22
N LEU A 360 3.48 -15.62 17.41
CA LEU A 360 4.08 -14.69 18.36
C LEU A 360 3.65 -13.26 18.04
N SER A 361 3.60 -12.90 16.76
CA SER A 361 3.13 -11.58 16.32
C SER A 361 1.66 -11.36 16.72
N ARG A 362 0.81 -12.37 16.54
CA ARG A 362 -0.61 -12.31 16.93
C ARG A 362 -0.78 -12.14 18.43
N ASP A 363 -0.01 -12.88 19.22
CA ASP A 363 -0.06 -12.82 20.68
C ASP A 363 0.42 -11.47 21.22
N VAL A 364 1.37 -10.82 20.52
CA VAL A 364 1.80 -9.45 20.83
C VAL A 364 0.72 -8.43 20.47
N VAL A 365 0.06 -8.56 19.31
CA VAL A 365 -1.00 -7.65 18.87
C VAL A 365 -2.29 -7.78 19.71
N ALA A 366 -2.53 -8.95 20.31
CA ALA A 366 -3.72 -9.21 21.12
C ALA A 366 -3.60 -8.72 22.58
N ARG A 367 -2.40 -8.36 23.03
CA ARG A 367 -2.13 -7.74 24.34
C ARG A 367 -2.18 -6.23 24.23
#